data_AF-A0A9P1EB41-F1
#
_entry.id   AF-A0A9P1EB41-F1
#
_cell.length_a   1.000
_cell.length_b   1.000
_cell.length_c   1.000
_cell.angle_alpha   90.00
_cell.angle_beta   90.00
_cell.angle_gamma   90.00
#
_symmetry.space_group_name_H-M   'P 1'
#
loop_
_entity.id
_entity.type
_entity.pdbx_description
1 polymer ?
#
loop_
_entity_poly.entity_id
_entity_poly.type
_entity_poly.pdbx_seq_one_letter_code
_entity_poly.pdbx_strand_id
1 'polypeptide(L)'
;MEEHVKVRGRSRRNGETISNLIHFRGGIFCEVLDKMISEMSNRFPEASTELLSCIACLDPRNSFCHFDIDKLLRMAELYPEDFSCTDRVLLKQQLQTYIHTVRDHDQFSTVDDLGCLAKQMVQTGMNKVFSLVYHLIELALVLPVATASVERVF
;
A
#
# COMPACT_ATOMS: atom_id res chain seq x y z
N MET A 1 -12.37 -47.26 38.80
CA MET A 1 -10.94 -47.19 39.14
C MET A 1 -10.22 -46.75 37.87
N GLU A 2 -10.46 -45.51 37.44
CA GLU A 2 -9.77 -44.27 37.84
C GLU A 2 -8.55 -44.02 36.95
N GLU A 3 -8.83 -43.23 35.92
CA GLU A 3 -7.92 -42.58 35.00
C GLU A 3 -7.10 -41.52 35.75
N HIS A 4 -5.77 -41.59 35.65
CA HIS A 4 -4.88 -40.54 36.15
C HIS A 4 -3.86 -40.15 35.08
N VAL A 5 -4.20 -39.14 34.29
CA VAL A 5 -3.23 -38.36 33.52
C VAL A 5 -2.60 -37.31 34.43
N LYS A 6 -1.28 -37.40 34.66
CA LYS A 6 -0.50 -36.36 35.35
C LYS A 6 -0.15 -35.22 34.39
N VAL A 7 -0.55 -34.01 34.77
CA VAL A 7 -0.29 -32.76 34.08
C VAL A 7 1.09 -32.19 34.46
N ARG A 8 1.65 -31.41 33.51
CA ARG A 8 2.57 -30.26 33.67
C ARG A 8 4.08 -30.53 33.74
N GLY A 9 4.75 -30.04 32.69
CA GLY A 9 5.82 -29.06 32.88
C GLY A 9 6.86 -28.96 31.77
N ARG A 10 6.85 -27.81 31.07
CA ARG A 10 7.91 -27.19 30.25
C ARG A 10 8.07 -27.65 28.79
N SER A 11 7.73 -26.75 27.86
CA SER A 11 8.75 -26.28 26.92
C SER A 11 8.44 -24.85 26.45
N ARG A 12 9.51 -24.07 26.36
CA ARG A 12 9.58 -22.67 25.95
C ARG A 12 9.06 -22.52 24.51
N ARG A 13 8.10 -21.65 24.25
CA ARG A 13 7.85 -21.10 22.91
C ARG A 13 7.52 -19.61 23.00
N ASN A 14 8.57 -18.82 23.26
CA ASN A 14 8.65 -17.46 22.72
C ASN A 14 9.27 -17.61 21.33
N GLY A 15 8.63 -17.10 20.28
CA GLY A 15 9.37 -16.73 19.07
C GLY A 15 8.77 -16.89 17.67
N GLU A 16 7.53 -17.35 17.45
CA GLU A 16 7.08 -17.66 16.06
C GLU A 16 5.68 -17.16 15.67
N THR A 17 5.17 -16.10 16.31
CA THR A 17 3.87 -15.52 15.91
C THR A 17 4.01 -14.34 14.94
N ILE A 18 5.18 -13.69 14.91
CA ILE A 18 5.40 -12.47 14.12
C ILE A 18 5.70 -12.81 12.65
N SER A 19 6.50 -13.85 12.37
CA SER A 19 6.81 -14.23 10.98
C SER A 19 5.62 -14.76 10.20
N ASN A 20 4.74 -15.56 10.82
CA ASN A 20 3.57 -16.09 10.10
C ASN A 20 2.56 -14.98 9.80
N LEU A 21 2.34 -14.02 10.69
CA LEU A 21 1.41 -12.92 10.43
C LEU A 21 1.92 -11.97 9.33
N ILE A 22 3.24 -11.71 9.29
CA ILE A 22 3.87 -10.89 8.24
C ILE A 22 3.88 -11.66 6.91
N HIS A 23 4.20 -12.96 6.91
CA HIS A 23 4.13 -13.78 5.69
C HIS A 23 2.69 -13.96 5.18
N PHE A 24 1.72 -14.15 6.05
CA PHE A 24 0.32 -14.30 5.65
C PHE A 24 -0.28 -12.98 5.16
N ARG A 25 0.13 -11.86 5.75
CA ARG A 25 -0.37 -10.53 5.39
C ARG A 25 0.34 -9.92 4.17
N GLY A 26 1.64 -10.16 4.00
CA GLY A 26 2.38 -9.76 2.80
C GLY A 26 2.13 -10.71 1.63
N GLY A 27 2.16 -12.02 1.85
CA GLY A 27 2.00 -13.03 0.80
C GLY A 27 0.60 -13.04 0.16
N ILE A 28 -0.47 -13.02 0.96
CA ILE A 28 -1.84 -13.00 0.42
C ILE A 28 -2.13 -11.66 -0.26
N PHE A 29 -1.64 -10.55 0.29
CA PHE A 29 -1.83 -9.25 -0.33
C PHE A 29 -1.10 -9.15 -1.67
N CYS A 30 0.14 -9.67 -1.77
CA CYS A 30 0.87 -9.74 -3.03
C CYS A 30 0.18 -10.67 -4.04
N GLU A 31 -0.29 -11.86 -3.65
CA GLU A 31 -1.00 -12.76 -4.57
C GLU A 31 -2.34 -12.17 -5.07
N VAL A 32 -3.04 -11.45 -4.20
CA VAL A 32 -4.28 -10.76 -4.56
C VAL A 32 -3.98 -9.56 -5.47
N LEU A 33 -2.94 -8.79 -5.18
CA LEU A 33 -2.44 -7.73 -6.05
C LEU A 33 -2.04 -8.26 -7.41
N ASP A 34 -1.26 -9.35 -7.49
CA ASP A 34 -0.79 -9.94 -8.75
C ASP A 34 -1.97 -10.46 -9.59
N LYS A 35 -2.97 -11.07 -8.96
CA LYS A 35 -4.21 -11.47 -9.64
C LYS A 35 -5.03 -10.28 -10.12
N MET A 36 -5.14 -9.23 -9.31
CA MET A 36 -5.86 -8.01 -9.71
C MET A 36 -5.13 -7.25 -10.82
N ILE A 37 -3.80 -7.20 -10.78
CA ILE A 37 -2.95 -6.67 -11.86
C ILE A 37 -3.20 -7.43 -13.16
N SER A 38 -3.24 -8.77 -13.10
CA SER A 38 -3.52 -9.61 -14.26
C SER A 38 -4.94 -9.37 -14.82
N GLU A 39 -5.95 -9.29 -13.97
CA GLU A 39 -7.34 -9.03 -14.39
C GLU A 39 -7.53 -7.63 -14.98
N MET A 40 -6.94 -6.60 -14.36
CA MET A 40 -6.97 -5.22 -14.88
C MET A 40 -6.25 -5.11 -16.23
N SER A 41 -5.10 -5.75 -16.37
CA SER A 41 -4.32 -5.78 -17.60
C SER A 41 -5.06 -6.46 -18.76
N ASN A 42 -5.91 -7.45 -18.47
CA ASN A 42 -6.69 -8.15 -19.49
C ASN A 42 -7.92 -7.34 -19.98
N ARG A 43 -8.53 -6.50 -19.13
CA ARG A 43 -9.75 -5.76 -19.47
C ARG A 43 -9.50 -4.34 -20.00
N PHE A 44 -8.47 -3.66 -19.50
CA PHE A 44 -8.16 -2.28 -19.86
C PHE A 44 -6.65 -2.10 -20.03
N PRO A 45 -6.03 -2.71 -21.05
CA PRO A 45 -4.58 -2.84 -21.12
C PRO A 45 -3.83 -1.50 -21.09
N GLU A 46 -4.37 -0.45 -21.70
CA GLU A 46 -3.70 0.85 -21.78
C GLU A 46 -3.83 1.67 -20.47
N ALA A 47 -5.05 1.83 -19.94
CA ALA A 47 -5.28 2.57 -18.70
C ALA A 47 -4.75 1.83 -17.46
N SER A 48 -4.79 0.49 -17.46
CA SER A 48 -4.25 -0.33 -16.37
C SER A 48 -2.73 -0.29 -16.32
N THR A 49 -2.04 -0.31 -17.47
CA THR A 49 -0.57 -0.24 -17.48
C THR A 49 -0.06 1.14 -17.07
N GLU A 50 -0.72 2.23 -17.46
CA GLU A 50 -0.40 3.58 -16.99
C GLU A 50 -0.61 3.70 -15.47
N LEU A 51 -1.77 3.26 -14.96
CA LEU A 51 -2.08 3.30 -13.53
C LEU A 51 -1.13 2.45 -12.69
N LEU A 52 -0.81 1.22 -13.12
CA LEU A 52 0.14 0.35 -12.44
C LEU A 52 1.55 0.92 -12.44
N SER A 53 1.97 1.56 -13.54
CA SER A 53 3.24 2.27 -13.57
C SER A 53 3.25 3.44 -12.56
N CYS A 54 2.11 4.08 -12.29
CA CYS A 54 2.02 5.14 -11.30
C CYS A 54 2.05 4.59 -9.87
N ILE A 55 1.34 3.49 -9.60
CA ILE A 55 1.35 2.84 -8.28
C ILE A 55 2.77 2.34 -7.94
N ALA A 56 3.52 1.84 -8.91
CA ALA A 56 4.91 1.44 -8.73
C ALA A 56 5.81 2.60 -8.28
N CYS A 57 5.44 3.87 -8.54
CA CYS A 57 6.18 5.04 -8.07
C CYS A 57 5.97 5.33 -6.57
N LEU A 58 4.92 4.77 -5.95
CA LEU A 58 4.68 4.87 -4.50
C LEU A 58 5.41 3.80 -3.69
N ASP A 59 6.15 2.91 -4.36
CA ASP A 59 6.87 1.81 -3.73
C ASP A 59 7.93 2.34 -2.74
N PRO A 60 7.81 2.05 -1.43
CA PRO A 60 8.73 2.54 -0.42
C PRO A 60 10.11 1.84 -0.47
N ARG A 61 10.22 0.71 -1.16
CA ARG A 61 11.46 -0.08 -1.25
C ARG A 61 12.60 0.75 -1.85
N ASN A 62 13.82 0.42 -1.41
CA ASN A 62 15.05 1.10 -1.83
C ASN A 62 14.98 2.64 -1.70
N SER A 63 14.36 3.14 -0.62
CA SER A 63 14.22 4.58 -0.37
C SER A 63 13.44 5.30 -1.49
N PHE A 64 12.35 4.68 -1.95
CA PHE A 64 11.49 5.23 -3.00
C PHE A 64 12.28 5.50 -4.31
N CYS A 65 13.05 4.51 -4.78
CA CYS A 65 13.91 4.67 -5.96
C CYS A 65 13.11 4.89 -7.26
N HIS A 66 11.86 4.40 -7.31
CA HIS A 66 10.96 4.53 -8.45
C HIS A 66 10.07 5.76 -8.39
N PHE A 67 10.24 6.63 -7.39
CA PHE A 67 9.41 7.80 -7.19
C PHE A 67 9.53 8.78 -8.35
N ASP A 68 8.39 9.09 -8.95
CA ASP A 68 8.26 9.97 -10.10
C ASP A 68 7.01 10.84 -9.90
N ILE A 69 7.22 12.14 -9.78
CA ILE A 69 6.16 13.10 -9.51
C ILE A 69 5.21 13.20 -10.70
N ASP A 70 5.74 13.18 -11.93
CA ASP A 70 4.92 13.38 -13.12
C ASP A 70 3.98 12.19 -13.31
N LYS A 71 4.46 10.96 -13.07
CA LYS A 71 3.60 9.77 -13.07
C LYS A 71 2.53 9.81 -11.99
N LEU A 72 2.85 10.25 -10.78
CA LEU A 72 1.86 10.38 -9.70
C LEU A 72 0.81 11.46 -10.00
N LEU A 73 1.21 12.52 -10.69
CA LEU A 73 0.25 13.52 -11.20
C LEU A 73 -0.64 12.94 -12.28
N ARG A 74 -0.11 12.10 -13.19
CA ARG A 74 -0.92 11.38 -14.18
C ARG A 74 -1.97 10.50 -13.50
N MET A 75 -1.62 9.82 -12.40
CA MET A 75 -2.61 9.10 -11.60
C MET A 75 -3.73 10.02 -11.12
N ALA A 76 -3.42 11.19 -10.56
CA ALA A 76 -4.45 12.16 -10.17
C ALA A 76 -5.26 12.70 -11.36
N GLU A 77 -4.68 12.73 -12.57
CA GLU A 77 -5.41 13.10 -13.80
C GLU A 77 -6.49 12.08 -14.17
N LEU A 78 -6.25 10.80 -13.91
CA LEU A 78 -7.18 9.71 -14.17
C LEU A 78 -8.42 9.74 -13.24
N TYR A 79 -8.34 10.45 -12.11
CA TYR A 79 -9.42 10.58 -11.12
C TYR A 79 -9.85 12.05 -10.95
N PRO A 80 -10.52 12.66 -11.95
CA PRO A 80 -10.95 14.06 -11.89
C PRO A 80 -11.99 14.34 -10.80
N GLU A 81 -12.76 13.32 -10.38
CA GLU A 81 -13.72 13.43 -9.28
C GLU A 81 -13.04 13.50 -7.91
N ASP A 82 -11.89 12.85 -7.76
CA ASP A 82 -11.12 12.80 -6.51
C ASP A 82 -10.08 13.94 -6.42
N PHE A 83 -9.58 14.45 -7.57
CA PHE A 83 -8.59 15.52 -7.63
C PHE A 83 -9.00 16.63 -8.60
N SER A 84 -9.34 17.80 -8.03
CA SER A 84 -9.58 19.01 -8.81
C SER A 84 -8.29 19.56 -9.45
N CYS A 85 -8.42 20.47 -10.40
CA CYS A 85 -7.26 21.15 -11.00
C CYS A 85 -6.38 21.84 -9.96
N THR A 86 -6.99 22.43 -8.91
CA THR A 86 -6.27 23.07 -7.81
C THR A 86 -5.54 22.02 -6.96
N ASP A 87 -6.19 20.89 -6.68
CA ASP A 87 -5.59 19.81 -5.89
C ASP A 87 -4.38 19.21 -6.60
N ARG A 88 -4.38 19.10 -7.93
CA ARG A 88 -3.20 18.60 -8.68
C ARG A 88 -1.99 19.52 -8.53
N VAL A 89 -2.20 20.84 -8.51
CA VAL A 89 -1.12 21.82 -8.28
C VAL A 89 -0.58 21.68 -6.85
N LEU A 90 -1.46 21.57 -5.85
CA LEU A 90 -1.07 21.39 -4.45
C LEU A 90 -0.40 20.02 -4.22
N LEU A 91 -0.89 18.97 -4.87
CA LEU A 91 -0.35 17.62 -4.84
C LEU A 91 1.09 17.62 -5.34
N LYS A 92 1.40 18.33 -6.44
CA LYS A 92 2.78 18.46 -6.92
C LYS A 92 3.71 19.03 -5.85
N GLN A 93 3.27 20.08 -5.15
CA GLN A 93 4.04 20.71 -4.07
C GLN A 93 4.19 19.77 -2.86
N GLN A 94 3.12 19.07 -2.50
CA GLN A 94 3.15 18.09 -1.41
C GLN A 94 4.10 16.93 -1.74
N LEU A 95 4.05 16.37 -2.96
CA LEU A 95 4.92 15.28 -3.40
C LEU A 95 6.40 15.66 -3.36
N GLN A 96 6.73 16.89 -3.77
CA GLN A 96 8.11 17.41 -3.67
C GLN A 96 8.58 17.46 -2.22
N THR A 97 7.74 17.87 -1.28
CA THR A 97 8.14 17.96 0.14
C THR A 97 8.12 16.59 0.83
N TYR A 98 7.15 15.75 0.47
CA TYR A 98 6.93 14.41 1.00
C TYR A 98 8.15 13.53 0.82
N ILE A 99 8.72 13.46 -0.38
CA ILE A 99 9.83 12.55 -0.67
C ILE A 99 11.07 12.86 0.17
N HIS A 100 11.37 14.15 0.39
CA HIS A 100 12.49 14.55 1.24
C HIS A 100 12.23 14.20 2.70
N THR A 101 11.00 14.45 3.18
CA THR A 101 10.61 14.18 4.56
C THR A 101 10.64 12.69 4.89
N VAL A 102 10.10 11.85 3.98
CA VAL A 102 10.03 10.41 4.19
C VAL A 102 11.39 9.75 4.06
N ARG A 103 12.27 10.24 3.17
CA ARG A 103 13.64 9.72 3.05
C ARG A 103 14.53 10.07 4.24
N ASP A 104 14.28 11.20 4.90
CA ASP A 104 15.02 11.65 6.09
C ASP A 104 14.52 10.98 7.39
N HIS A 105 13.31 10.43 7.38
CA HIS A 105 12.73 9.77 8.55
C HIS A 105 13.07 8.27 8.59
N ASP A 106 13.89 7.88 9.56
CA ASP A 106 14.28 6.48 9.83
C ASP A 106 13.09 5.51 9.94
N GLN A 107 11.94 5.99 10.39
CA GLN A 107 10.70 5.21 10.54
C GLN A 107 10.15 4.66 9.21
N PHE A 108 10.54 5.23 8.07
CA PHE A 108 10.13 4.77 6.75
C PHE A 108 11.19 3.91 6.05
N SER A 109 12.41 3.81 6.61
CA SER A 109 13.51 3.04 6.02
C SER A 109 13.24 1.53 5.98
N THR A 110 12.41 1.02 6.90
CA THR A 110 12.07 -0.40 7.03
C THR A 110 10.75 -0.77 6.35
N VAL A 111 10.08 0.18 5.68
CA VAL A 111 8.78 -0.06 5.06
C VAL A 111 8.99 -0.65 3.67
N ASP A 112 8.39 -1.82 3.44
CA ASP A 112 8.53 -2.61 2.23
C ASP A 112 7.23 -2.79 1.45
N ASP A 113 6.09 -2.42 2.03
CA ASP A 113 4.78 -2.46 1.38
C ASP A 113 3.96 -1.17 1.56
N LEU A 114 3.11 -0.90 0.56
CA LEU A 114 2.27 0.30 0.51
C LEU A 114 1.26 0.38 1.67
N GLY A 115 0.79 -0.76 2.19
CA GLY A 115 -0.13 -0.80 3.32
C GLY A 115 0.56 -0.45 4.64
N CYS A 116 1.80 -0.88 4.84
CA CYS A 116 2.64 -0.45 5.96
C CYS A 116 3.04 1.02 5.81
N LEU A 117 3.29 1.53 4.60
CA LEU A 117 3.50 2.95 4.35
C LEU A 117 2.31 3.78 4.83
N ALA A 118 1.09 3.42 4.42
CA ALA A 118 -0.13 4.11 4.82
C ALA A 118 -0.30 4.10 6.36
N LYS A 119 -0.05 2.95 7.01
CA LYS A 119 -0.09 2.86 8.48
C LYS A 119 0.93 3.77 9.15
N GLN A 120 2.17 3.79 8.65
CA GLN A 120 3.24 4.62 9.20
C GLN A 120 2.93 6.11 9.04
N MET A 121 2.33 6.52 7.91
CA MET A 121 1.89 7.90 7.68
C MET A 121 0.80 8.33 8.67
N VAL A 122 -0.10 7.43 9.05
CA VAL A 122 -1.13 7.72 10.06
C VAL A 122 -0.52 7.83 11.46
N GLN A 123 0.39 6.91 11.82
CA GLN A 123 1.04 6.90 13.13
C GLN A 123 1.89 8.15 13.38
N THR A 124 2.58 8.63 12.33
CA THR A 124 3.42 9.83 12.38
C THR A 124 2.63 11.13 12.19
N GLY A 125 1.32 11.05 11.90
CA GLY A 125 0.47 12.20 11.58
C GLY A 125 0.73 12.83 10.21
N MET A 126 1.62 12.25 9.41
CA MET A 126 1.95 12.69 8.05
C MET A 126 0.75 12.59 7.10
N ASN A 127 -0.22 11.73 7.38
CA ASN A 127 -1.47 11.65 6.63
C ASN A 127 -2.27 12.97 6.65
N LYS A 128 -2.11 13.80 7.68
CA LYS A 128 -2.75 15.13 7.76
C LYS A 128 -1.93 16.21 7.06
N VAL A 129 -0.59 16.10 7.15
CA VAL A 129 0.34 17.07 6.55
C VAL A 129 0.38 16.92 5.03
N PHE A 130 0.38 15.68 4.55
CA PHE A 130 0.41 15.30 3.14
C PHE A 130 -0.90 14.62 2.75
N SER A 131 -2.02 15.30 2.97
CA SER A 131 -3.37 14.76 2.77
C SER A 131 -3.62 14.25 1.35
N LEU A 132 -3.12 14.96 0.32
CA LEU A 132 -3.33 14.57 -1.08
C LEU A 132 -2.45 13.38 -1.47
N VAL A 133 -1.22 13.31 -0.93
CA VAL A 133 -0.33 12.15 -1.13
C VAL A 133 -0.91 10.92 -0.45
N TYR A 134 -1.42 11.09 0.77
CA TYR A 134 -2.09 10.02 1.49
C TYR A 134 -3.34 9.54 0.73
N HIS A 135 -4.10 10.45 0.12
CA HIS A 135 -5.25 10.10 -0.71
C HIS A 135 -4.86 9.28 -1.96
N LEU A 136 -3.74 9.61 -2.64
CA LEU A 136 -3.21 8.77 -3.73
C LEU A 136 -2.86 7.35 -3.26
N ILE A 137 -2.26 7.24 -2.07
CA ILE A 137 -1.91 5.94 -1.46
C ILE A 137 -3.17 5.16 -1.11
N GLU A 138 -4.20 5.81 -0.58
CA GLU A 138 -5.51 5.18 -0.33
C GLU A 138 -6.14 4.67 -1.62
N LEU A 139 -6.15 5.47 -2.69
CA LEU A 139 -6.62 5.02 -4.00
C LEU A 139 -5.83 3.80 -4.48
N ALA A 140 -4.51 3.84 -4.45
CA ALA A 140 -3.67 2.70 -4.82
C ALA A 140 -3.95 1.43 -3.99
N LEU A 141 -4.36 1.56 -2.72
CA LEU A 141 -4.74 0.45 -1.85
C LEU A 141 -6.18 -0.05 -2.06
N VAL A 142 -7.11 0.82 -2.49
CA VAL A 142 -8.54 0.50 -2.67
C VAL A 142 -8.86 0.02 -4.09
N LEU A 143 -8.12 0.50 -5.10
CA LEU A 143 -8.27 0.09 -6.50
C LEU A 143 -8.25 -1.43 -6.71
N PRO A 144 -7.37 -2.20 -6.04
CA PRO A 144 -7.44 -3.65 -6.07
C PRO A 144 -8.79 -4.18 -5.55
N VAL A 145 -9.29 -3.67 -4.42
CA VAL A 145 -10.51 -4.18 -3.74
C VAL A 145 -11.82 -3.83 -4.47
N ALA A 146 -11.90 -2.64 -5.09
CA ALA A 146 -13.09 -2.20 -5.79
C ALA A 146 -13.40 -3.06 -7.03
N THR A 147 -12.36 -3.57 -7.71
CA THR A 147 -12.53 -4.38 -8.93
C THR A 147 -13.02 -5.81 -8.65
N ALA A 148 -12.60 -6.43 -7.54
CA ALA A 148 -13.11 -7.75 -7.14
C ALA A 148 -14.60 -7.74 -6.76
N SER A 149 -15.15 -6.58 -6.41
CA SER A 149 -16.56 -6.45 -6.03
C SER A 149 -17.51 -6.34 -7.24
N VAL A 150 -16.99 -6.03 -8.43
CA VAL A 150 -17.80 -5.88 -9.64
C VAL A 150 -18.10 -7.23 -10.32
N GLU A 151 -17.42 -8.32 -9.92
CA GLU A 151 -17.64 -9.66 -10.49
C GLU A 151 -18.62 -10.56 -9.73
N ARG A 152 -19.29 -10.07 -8.68
CA ARG A 152 -20.31 -10.88 -7.96
C ARG A 152 -21.75 -10.57 -8.31
N VAL A 153 -21.98 -9.71 -9.32
CA VAL A 153 -23.33 -9.46 -9.83
C VAL A 153 -23.31 -9.53 -11.34
N PHE A 154 -23.21 -10.74 -11.90
CA PHE A 154 -23.86 -11.15 -13.15
C PHE A 154 -23.96 -12.68 -13.21
#